data_AF-A0A2P2L979-F1
#
_entry.id   AF-A0A2P2L979-F1
#
_cell.length_a   1.000
_cell.length_b   1.000
_cell.length_c   1.000
_cell.angle_alpha   90.00
_cell.angle_beta   90.00
_cell.angle_gamma   90.00
#
_symmetry.space_group_name_H-M   'P 1'
#
loop_
_entity.id
_entity.type
_entity.pdbx_description
1 polymer ?
#
loop_
_entity_poly.entity_id
_entity_poly.type
_entity_poly.pdbx_seq_one_letter_code
_entity_poly.pdbx_strand_id
1 'polypeptide(L)' 'MKILQFIQGNCNNPDDRAKVVDPIVLATCSQESLSAVISIMIKCISSESMSRPSFEDILWNLQYAAQIQATADGERR' A
#
# COMPACT_ATOMS: atom_id res chain seq x y z
N MET A 1 -15.50 13.39 -3.00
CA MET A 1 -14.03 13.56 -3.13
C MET A 1 -13.53 12.69 -4.27
N LYS A 2 -13.00 13.28 -5.36
CA LYS A 2 -12.58 12.54 -6.57
C LYS A 2 -11.33 11.66 -6.35
N ILE A 3 -10.46 12.04 -5.41
CA ILE A 3 -9.22 11.31 -5.06
C ILE A 3 -9.52 9.92 -4.47
N LEU A 4 -10.57 9.81 -3.65
CA LEU A 4 -10.97 8.54 -3.03
C LEU A 4 -11.41 7.50 -4.07
N GLN A 5 -12.28 7.91 -5.00
CA GLN A 5 -12.73 7.06 -6.11
C GLN A 5 -11.60 6.70 -7.07
N PHE A 6 -10.62 7.59 -7.25
CA PHE A 6 -9.46 7.31 -8.10
C PHE A 6 -8.58 6.20 -7.53
N ILE A 7 -8.29 6.23 -6.22
CA ILE A 7 -7.49 5.22 -5.53
C ILE A 7 -8.28 3.89 -5.39
N GLN A 8 -9.56 3.95 -5.02
CA GLN A 8 -10.39 2.75 -4.87
C GLN A 8 -10.75 2.08 -6.21
N GLY A 9 -10.82 2.84 -7.31
CA GLY A 9 -11.14 2.32 -8.65
C GLY A 9 -9.95 1.72 -9.38
N ASN A 10 -8.74 2.27 -9.21
CA ASN A 10 -7.54 1.84 -9.94
C ASN A 10 -6.60 0.91 -9.14
N CYS A 11 -6.79 0.68 -7.85
CA CYS A 11 -5.89 -0.21 -7.09
C CYS A 11 -6.39 -1.65 -6.93
N ASN A 12 -7.50 -2.03 -7.59
CA ASN A 12 -8.11 -3.36 -7.43
C ASN A 12 -7.34 -4.47 -8.17
N ASN A 13 -6.55 -4.12 -9.18
CA ASN A 13 -5.73 -5.06 -9.95
C ASN A 13 -4.25 -4.61 -9.90
N PRO A 14 -3.26 -5.52 -9.77
CA PRO A 14 -1.84 -5.17 -9.79
C PRO A 14 -1.41 -4.30 -11.00
N ASP A 15 -2.03 -4.52 -12.16
CA ASP A 15 -1.76 -3.75 -13.38
C ASP A 15 -2.23 -2.27 -13.28
N ASP A 16 -3.34 -2.04 -12.58
CA ASP A 16 -3.89 -0.70 -12.40
C ASP A 16 -3.19 0.05 -11.26
N ARG A 17 -2.67 -0.69 -10.26
CA ARG A 17 -1.75 -0.15 -9.24
C ARG A 17 -0.49 0.43 -9.89
N ALA A 18 0.05 -0.25 -10.92
CA ALA A 18 1.23 0.21 -11.63
C ALA A 18 1.03 1.52 -12.40
N LYS A 19 -0.21 1.91 -12.70
CA LYS A 19 -0.52 3.16 -13.44
C LYS A 19 -0.63 4.38 -12.53
N VAL A 20 -0.76 4.18 -11.22
CA VAL A 20 -1.00 5.23 -10.22
C VAL A 20 0.16 5.40 -9.24
N VAL A 21 0.92 4.33 -9.00
CA VAL A 21 2.11 4.36 -8.14
C VAL A 21 3.28 4.95 -8.89
N ASP A 22 4.08 5.78 -8.20
CA ASP A 22 5.29 6.37 -8.75
C ASP A 22 6.22 5.29 -9.37
N PRO A 23 6.74 5.48 -10.60
CA PRO A 23 7.57 4.48 -11.27
C PRO A 23 8.85 4.11 -10.51
N ILE A 24 9.44 5.03 -9.75
CA ILE A 24 10.62 4.74 -8.92
C ILE A 24 10.20 3.78 -7.81
N VAL A 25 9.08 4.05 -7.15
CA VAL A 25 8.53 3.18 -6.09
C VAL A 25 8.24 1.76 -6.62
N LEU A 26 7.68 1.63 -7.83
CA LEU A 26 7.47 0.32 -8.47
C LEU A 26 8.78 -0.42 -8.80
N ALA A 27 9.84 0.32 -9.13
CA ALA A 27 11.14 -0.25 -9.48
C ALA A 27 11.98 -0.63 -8.25
N THR A 28 11.79 0.06 -7.13
CA THR A 28 12.61 -0.11 -5.91
C THR A 28 11.93 -0.93 -4.82
N CYS A 29 10.61 -1.07 -4.83
CA CYS A 29 9.88 -1.80 -3.80
C CYS A 29 9.38 -3.17 -4.30
N SER A 30 9.31 -4.14 -3.40
CA SER A 30 8.71 -5.45 -3.67
C SER A 30 7.19 -5.32 -3.83
N GLN A 31 6.60 -6.24 -4.60
CA GLN A 31 5.15 -6.22 -4.84
C GLN A 31 4.38 -6.42 -3.51
N GLU A 32 4.92 -7.26 -2.64
CA GLU A 32 4.36 -7.64 -1.35
C GLU A 32 4.33 -6.46 -0.38
N SER A 33 5.44 -5.71 -0.26
CA SER A 33 5.51 -4.52 0.62
C SER A 33 4.55 -3.44 0.12
N LEU A 34 4.52 -3.20 -1.20
CA LEU A 34 3.58 -2.27 -1.83
C LEU A 34 2.13 -2.68 -1.61
N SER A 35 1.84 -3.98 -1.64
CA SER A 35 0.48 -4.49 -1.42
C SER A 35 0.00 -4.22 0.00
N ALA A 36 0.86 -4.44 0.98
CA ALA A 36 0.56 -4.15 2.38
C ALA A 36 0.27 -2.65 2.60
N VAL A 37 1.14 -1.77 2.07
CA VAL A 37 0.97 -0.30 2.21
C VAL A 37 -0.30 0.20 1.52
N ILE A 38 -0.57 -0.25 0.28
CA ILE A 38 -1.77 0.17 -0.45
C ILE A 38 -3.03 -0.33 0.27
N SER A 39 -3.02 -1.55 0.78
CA SER A 39 -4.16 -2.13 1.49
C SER A 39 -4.52 -1.35 2.75
N ILE A 40 -3.52 -0.97 3.57
CA ILE A 40 -3.78 -0.17 4.78
C ILE A 40 -4.23 1.25 4.42
N MET A 41 -3.65 1.88 3.40
CA MET A 41 -4.06 3.22 2.96
C MET A 41 -5.51 3.26 2.45
N ILE A 42 -5.95 2.23 1.72
CA ILE A 42 -7.35 2.11 1.27
C ILE A 42 -8.30 2.08 2.48
N LYS A 43 -7.96 1.33 3.54
CA LYS A 43 -8.77 1.29 4.77
C LYS A 43 -8.79 2.64 5.49
N CYS A 44 -7.65 3.33 5.57
CA CYS A 44 -7.55 4.66 6.20
C CYS A 44 -8.46 5.71 5.56
N ILE A 45 -8.59 5.68 4.23
CA ILE A 45 -9.39 6.67 3.49
C ILE A 45 -10.85 6.27 3.35
N SER A 46 -11.25 5.07 3.78
CA SER A 46 -12.62 4.56 3.62
C SER A 46 -13.67 5.54 4.15
N SER A 47 -14.79 5.63 3.44
CA SER A 47 -15.98 6.39 3.87
C SER A 47 -16.64 5.76 5.09
N GLU A 48 -16.48 4.45 5.28
CA GLU A 48 -17.01 3.73 6.44
C GLU A 48 -16.06 3.90 7.62
N SER A 49 -16.44 4.74 8.59
CA SER A 49 -15.61 5.06 9.76
C SER A 49 -15.19 3.83 10.56
N MET A 50 -16.06 2.81 10.68
CA MET A 50 -15.75 1.56 11.38
C MET A 50 -14.70 0.70 10.67
N SER A 51 -14.49 0.90 9.37
CA SER A 51 -13.45 0.20 8.60
C SER A 51 -12.08 0.86 8.71
N ARG A 52 -12.02 2.09 9.26
CA ARG A 52 -10.75 2.80 9.45
C ARG A 52 -9.96 2.14 10.58
N PRO A 53 -8.70 1.77 10.34
CA PRO A 53 -7.87 1.11 11.33
C PRO A 53 -7.54 2.05 12.50
N SER A 54 -7.20 1.47 13.64
CA SER A 54 -6.59 2.24 14.73
C SER A 54 -5.20 2.73 14.32
N PHE A 55 -4.68 3.75 15.02
CA PHE A 55 -3.33 4.22 14.72
C PHE A 55 -2.27 3.15 14.99
N GLU A 56 -2.48 2.28 15.98
CA GLU A 56 -1.62 1.14 16.27
C GLU A 56 -1.61 0.14 15.11
N ASP A 57 -2.78 -0.19 14.55
CA ASP A 57 -2.88 -1.05 13.37
C ASP A 57 -2.16 -0.45 12.16
N ILE A 58 -2.27 0.86 11.95
CA ILE A 58 -1.56 1.55 10.87
C ILE A 58 -0.05 1.41 11.06
N LEU A 59 0.46 1.74 12.25
CA LEU A 59 1.89 1.64 12.55
C LEU A 59 2.40 0.21 12.38
N TRP A 60 1.63 -0.77 12.84
CA TRP A 60 1.97 -2.18 12.69
C TRP A 60 2.08 -2.58 11.22
N ASN A 61 1.10 -2.23 10.40
CA ASN A 61 1.10 -2.55 8.96
C ASN A 61 2.26 -1.87 8.22
N LEU A 62 2.60 -0.63 8.57
CA LEU A 62 3.73 0.08 7.96
C LEU A 62 5.08 -0.55 8.35
N GLN A 63 5.25 -0.93 9.62
CA GLN A 63 6.45 -1.64 10.07
C GLN A 63 6.58 -3.01 9.40
N TYR A 64 5.46 -3.74 9.29
CA TYR A 64 5.42 -5.01 8.58
C TYR A 64 5.81 -4.87 7.10
N ALA A 65 5.29 -3.86 6.41
CA ALA A 65 5.68 -3.59 5.02
C ALA A 65 7.17 -3.24 4.88
N ALA A 66 7.71 -2.43 5.81
CA ALA A 66 9.13 -2.11 5.84
C ALA A 66 10.01 -3.34 6.07
N GLN A 67 9.58 -4.25 6.95
CA GLN A 67 10.26 -5.52 7.18
C GLN A 67 10.29 -6.39 5.91
N ILE A 68 9.15 -6.54 5.24
CA ILE A 68 9.07 -7.27 3.95
C ILE A 68 10.06 -6.69 2.94
N GLN A 69 10.10 -5.35 2.83
CA GLN A 69 11.02 -4.70 1.91
C GLN A 69 12.49 -4.95 2.27
N ALA A 70 12.84 -4.86 3.55
CA ALA A 70 14.20 -5.09 4.01
C ALA A 70 14.67 -6.53 3.74
N THR A 71 13.78 -7.52 3.87
CA THR A 71 14.07 -8.91 3.48
C THR A 71 14.31 -9.03 1.98
N ALA A 72 13.43 -8.46 1.15
CA ALA A 72 13.58 -8.49 -0.31
C ALA A 72 14.87 -7.79 -0.80
N ASP A 73 15.26 -6.67 -0.18
CA ASP A 73 16.51 -5.97 -0.49
C ASP A 73 17.74 -6.76 -0.06
N GLY A 74 17.65 -7.52 1.04
CA GLY A 74 18.70 -8.42 1.52
C GLY A 74 18.93 -9.60 0.58
N GLU A 75 17.87 -10.17 0.00
CA GLU A 75 17.95 -11.24 -1.01
C GLU A 75 18.51 -10.76 -2.36
N ARG A 76 18.43 -9.46 -2.64
CA ARG A 76 18.87 -8.85 -3.90
C ARG A 76 20.37 -8.52 -3.92
N ARG A 77 21.09 -8.69 -2.80
CA ARG A 77 22.52 -8.40 -2.63
C ARG A 77 23.35 -9.68 -2.65
#